data_AF-A0A8T2WDY4-F1
#
_entry.id   AF-A0A8T2WDY4-F1
#
_cell.length_a   1.000
_cell.length_b   1.000
_cell.length_c   1.000
_cell.angle_alpha   90.00
_cell.angle_beta   90.00
_cell.angle_gamma   90.00
#
_symmetry.space_group_name_H-M   'P 1'
#
loop_
_entity.id
_entity.type
_entity.pdbx_description
1 polymer ?
#
loop_
_entity_poly.entity_id
_entity_poly.type
_entity_poly.pdbx_seq_one_letter_code
_entity_poly.pdbx_strand_id
1 'polypeptide(L)' 'MASSSSSLPSMEFDFDEKPHVLAVDDSLIDRKVIERLLINSTCRVTTAENGKRALEYLGLADGQHPSHS' A
#
# COMPACT_ATOMS: atom_id res chain seq x y z
N MET A 1 -2.68 -27.27 37.28
CA MET A 1 -3.44 -26.60 36.19
C MET A 1 -3.18 -25.10 36.32
N ALA A 2 -2.31 -24.55 35.47
CA ALA A 2 -2.20 -23.11 35.25
C ALA A 2 -2.01 -22.94 33.74
N SER A 3 -3.07 -22.48 33.09
CA SER A 3 -3.15 -22.28 31.65
C SER A 3 -2.67 -20.90 31.26
N SER A 4 -2.09 -20.83 30.05
CA SER A 4 -2.13 -19.70 29.10
C SER A 4 -1.30 -18.46 29.48
N SER A 5 -0.67 -17.73 28.55
CA SER A 5 -0.89 -17.59 27.11
C SER A 5 0.45 -17.31 26.44
N SER A 6 0.75 -17.97 25.32
CA SER A 6 1.80 -17.53 24.41
C SER A 6 1.32 -16.24 23.74
N SER A 7 1.71 -15.09 24.30
CA SER A 7 1.50 -13.79 23.68
C SER A 7 2.24 -13.79 22.35
N LEU A 8 1.48 -13.87 21.26
CA LEU A 8 1.99 -13.59 19.92
C LEU A 8 2.51 -12.14 19.94
N PRO A 9 3.64 -11.83 19.27
CA PRO A 9 4.07 -10.45 19.14
C PRO A 9 3.00 -9.71 18.36
N SER A 10 2.25 -8.85 19.06
CA SER A 10 1.51 -7.77 18.41
C SER A 10 2.54 -7.02 17.58
N MET A 11 2.31 -6.97 16.27
CA MET A 11 3.12 -6.18 15.37
C MET A 11 2.81 -4.73 15.69
N GLU A 12 3.45 -4.22 16.74
CA GLU A 12 3.40 -2.82 17.14
C GLU A 12 4.29 -2.07 16.15
N PHE A 13 3.70 -1.74 15.00
CA PHE A 13 4.21 -0.66 14.17
C PHE A 13 4.03 0.63 14.98
N ASP A 14 5.12 1.36 15.22
CA ASP A 14 5.07 2.73 15.72
C ASP A 14 4.09 3.54 14.84
N PHE A 15 2.96 3.95 15.43
CA PHE A 15 1.78 4.47 14.71
C PHE A 15 1.92 5.91 14.18
N ASP A 16 3.14 6.46 14.10
CA ASP A 16 3.34 7.79 13.50
C ASP A 16 3.34 7.75 11.95
N GLU A 17 3.59 6.58 11.34
CA GLU A 17 3.58 6.42 9.88
C GLU A 17 2.62 5.32 9.42
N LYS A 18 1.37 5.70 9.11
CA LYS A 18 0.44 4.79 8.43
C LYS A 18 1.06 4.27 7.13
N PRO A 19 1.05 2.95 6.87
CA PRO A 19 1.62 2.39 5.65
C PRO A 19 0.91 2.97 4.41
N HIS A 20 1.69 3.40 3.43
CA HIS A 20 1.17 3.92 2.17
C HIS A 20 1.17 2.82 1.12
N VAL A 21 -0.03 2.42 0.69
CA VAL A 21 -0.25 1.37 -0.30
C VAL A 21 -0.63 1.99 -1.65
N LEU A 22 0.01 1.53 -2.72
CA LEU A 22 -0.38 1.81 -4.11
C LEU A 22 -1.16 0.60 -4.65
N ALA A 23 -2.48 0.73 -4.77
CA ALA A 23 -3.35 -0.31 -5.31
C ALA A 23 -3.54 -0.11 -6.83
N VAL A 24 -3.14 -1.09 -7.64
CA VAL A 24 -3.16 -1.02 -9.11
C VAL A 24 -4.14 -2.04 -9.65
N ASP A 25 -5.24 -1.56 -10.24
CA ASP A 25 -6.29 -2.41 -10.79
C ASP A 25 -7.06 -1.68 -11.90
N ASP A 26 -7.29 -2.36 -13.03
CA ASP A 26 -7.97 -1.81 -14.21
C ASP A 26 -9.51 -1.83 -14.08
N SER A 27 -10.04 -2.66 -13.18
CA SER A 27 -11.45 -2.68 -12.82
C SER A 27 -11.76 -1.56 -11.81
N LEU A 28 -12.64 -0.64 -12.21
CA LEU A 28 -13.09 0.46 -11.34
C LEU A 28 -13.76 -0.04 -10.05
N ILE A 29 -14.45 -1.18 -10.13
CA ILE A 29 -15.17 -1.73 -8.97
C ILE A 29 -14.18 -2.35 -8.00
N ASP A 30 -13.26 -3.18 -8.49
CA ASP A 30 -12.27 -3.86 -7.65
C ASP A 30 -11.33 -2.84 -7.01
N ARG A 31 -10.91 -1.82 -7.76
CA ARG A 31 -10.12 -0.69 -7.25
C ARG A 31 -10.80 0.05 -6.09
N LYS A 32 -12.13 0.26 -6.16
CA LYS A 32 -12.90 0.89 -5.06
C LYS A 32 -13.03 -0.04 -3.86
N VAL A 33 -13.23 -1.34 -4.09
CA VAL A 33 -13.34 -2.33 -3.01
C VAL A 33 -12.02 -2.40 -2.23
N ILE A 34 -10.89 -2.55 -2.92
CA ILE A 34 -9.58 -2.65 -2.26
C ILE A 34 -9.17 -1.35 -1.57
N GLU A 35 -9.48 -0.19 -2.15
CA GLU A 35 -9.23 1.12 -1.53
C GLU A 35 -9.97 1.24 -0.19
N ARG A 36 -11.25 0.89 -0.15
CA ARG A 36 -12.07 0.97 1.07
C ARG A 36 -11.58 0.01 2.14
N LEU A 37 -11.21 -1.22 1.76
CA LEU A 37 -10.67 -2.21 2.68
C LEU A 37 -9.37 -1.71 3.33
N LEU A 38 -8.43 -1.24 2.51
CA LEU A 38 -7.13 -0.78 3.00
C LEU A 38 -7.20 0.50 3.85
N ILE A 39 -8.07 1.46 3.48
CA ILE A 39 -8.32 2.66 4.30
C ILE A 39 -8.87 2.25 5.68
N ASN A 40 -9.79 1.30 5.73
CA ASN A 40 -10.34 0.78 6.98
C ASN A 40 -9.30 -0.01 7.79
N SER A 41 -8.27 -0.56 7.14
CA SER A 41 -7.13 -1.22 7.75
C SER A 41 -6.00 -0.27 8.15
N THR A 42 -6.28 1.03 8.35
CA THR A 42 -5.33 2.08 8.77
C THR A 42 -4.23 2.43 7.75
N CYS A 43 -4.38 2.05 6.48
CA CYS A 43 -3.45 2.43 5.42
C CYS A 43 -3.80 3.80 4.82
N ARG A 44 -2.78 4.52 4.34
CA ARG A 44 -2.96 5.53 3.29
C ARG A 44 -2.98 4.81 1.95
N VAL A 45 -3.91 5.15 1.06
CA VAL A 45 -4.03 4.45 -0.23
C VAL A 45 -3.96 5.45 -1.38
N THR A 46 -3.16 5.13 -2.39
CA THR A 46 -3.22 5.73 -3.72
C THR A 46 -3.67 4.65 -4.69
N THR A 47 -4.56 4.98 -5.61
CA THR A 47 -5.06 4.02 -6.60
C THR A 47 -4.56 4.37 -7.99
N ALA A 48 -4.25 3.36 -8.80
CA ALA A 48 -3.85 3.51 -10.19
C ALA A 48 -4.71 2.63 -11.09
N GLU A 49 -5.07 3.15 -12.27
CA GLU A 49 -5.96 2.49 -13.22
C GLU A 49 -5.24 1.52 -14.18
N ASN A 50 -3.90 1.54 -14.18
CA ASN A 50 -3.05 0.64 -14.96
C ASN A 50 -1.59 0.73 -14.46
N GLY A 51 -0.75 -0.19 -14.93
CA GLY A 51 0.67 -0.24 -14.59
C GLY A 51 1.45 1.03 -14.99
N LYS A 52 1.12 1.68 -16.11
CA LYS A 52 1.79 2.91 -16.54
C LYS A 52 1.56 4.04 -15.52
N ARG A 53 0.31 4.26 -15.10
CA ARG A 53 -0.03 5.23 -14.04
C ARG A 53 0.65 4.90 -12.72
N ALA A 54 0.76 3.61 -12.39
CA ALA A 54 1.49 3.19 -11.18
C ALA A 54 2.98 3.56 -11.26
N LEU A 55 3.62 3.32 -12.40
CA LEU A 55 5.02 3.73 -12.63
C LEU A 55 5.18 5.26 -12.61
N GLU A 56 4.21 6.02 -13.12
CA GLU A 56 4.20 7.49 -13.01
C GLU A 56 4.18 7.93 -11.54
N TYR A 57 3.34 7.33 -10.68
CA TYR A 57 3.33 7.63 -9.24
C TYR A 57 4.62 7.25 -8.53
N LEU A 58 5.33 6.22 -8.99
CA LEU A 58 6.61 5.78 -8.45
C LEU A 58 7.80 6.60 -8.98
N GLY A 59 7.59 7.47 -9.97
CA GLY A 59 8.68 8.18 -10.66
C GLY A 59 9.54 7.27 -11.56
N LEU A 60 9.00 6.11 -11.95
CA LEU A 60 9.68 5.07 -12.74
C LEU A 60 9.18 5.00 -14.19
N ALA A 61 8.33 5.92 -14.62
CA ALA A 61 7.89 5.96 -16.01
C ALA A 61 9.06 6.38 -16.93
N ASP A 62 9.41 5.52 -17.90
CA ASP A 62 10.52 5.76 -18.83
C ASP A 62 10.38 7.10 -19.56
N GLY A 63 11.41 7.94 -19.38
CA GLY A 63 11.47 9.35 -19.78
C GLY A 63 12.33 10.20 -18.85
N GLN A 64 12.57 9.74 -17.62
CA GLN A 64 13.49 10.35 -16.66
C GLN A 64 14.57 9.33 -16.25
N HIS A 65 15.47 8.97 -17.18
CA HIS A 65 16.76 8.44 -16.77
C HIS A 65 17.54 9.62 -16.18
N PRO A 66 17.88 9.68 -14.88
CA PRO A 66 18.89 10.62 -14.44
C PRO A 66 20.17 10.20 -15.16
N SER A 67 20.57 10.97 -16.17
CA SER A 67 21.90 10.91 -16.73
C SER A 67 22.89 11.21 -15.61
N HIS A 68 23.28 10.18 -14.87
CA HIS A 68 24.50 10.18 -14.10
C HIS A 68 25.63 10.29 -15.11
N SER A 69 26.24 11.47 -15.13
CA SER A 69 27.48 11.79 -15.84
C SER A 69 28.64 11.00 -15.25
#